data_AF-A0A7J6X532-F1
#
_entry.id   AF-A0A7J6X532-F1
#
_cell.length_a   1.000
_cell.length_b   1.000
_cell.length_c   1.000
_cell.angle_alpha   90.00
_cell.angle_beta   90.00
_cell.angle_gamma   90.00
#
_symmetry.space_group_name_H-M   'P 1'
#
loop_
_entity.id
_entity.type
_entity.pdbx_description
1 polymer ?
#
loop_
_entity_poly.entity_id
_entity_poly.type
_entity_poly.pdbx_seq_one_letter_code
_entity_poly.pdbx_strand_id
1 'polypeptide(L)'
;DRLEIILDTWIQSKTVPSPEEVSKEEGIDLPWCKGSRQWPIRIGCFDAKDTIPKYSMLTMQLLRNEDSYFICLETTNRGFARRLQGGILLSLRDGAVTTDIIMGLLQACYIRREVLLSLKKWKLILEADKISEPVLKEWFQLVEDSKRFSELEVKVMDKENILLSEQRKAQPLEKKIQEAGWAVNNILLNDQEKICYSFLDVTKKRT
;
A
#
# COMPACT_ATOMS: atom_id res chain seq x y z
N ASP A 1 -4.34 -9.11 3.70
CA ASP A 1 -3.71 -10.11 4.61
C ASP A 1 -2.75 -11.03 3.88
N ARG A 2 -3.19 -12.05 3.14
CA ARG A 2 -2.27 -13.00 2.47
C ARG A 2 -1.25 -12.36 1.52
N LEU A 3 -1.70 -11.46 0.64
CA LEU A 3 -0.81 -10.74 -0.25
C LEU A 3 0.20 -9.88 0.51
N GLU A 4 -0.19 -9.30 1.64
CA GLU A 4 0.72 -8.53 2.49
C GLU A 4 1.79 -9.42 3.12
N ILE A 5 1.43 -10.62 3.59
CA ILE A 5 2.39 -11.62 4.10
C ILE A 5 3.41 -11.98 3.01
N ILE A 6 2.94 -12.27 1.80
CA ILE A 6 3.79 -12.57 0.64
C ILE A 6 4.78 -11.44 0.38
N LEU A 7 4.31 -10.18 0.37
CA LEU A 7 5.13 -9.01 0.09
C LEU A 7 6.12 -8.69 1.22
N ASP A 8 5.74 -8.89 2.48
CA ASP A 8 6.67 -8.76 3.61
C ASP A 8 7.80 -9.80 3.54
N THR A 9 7.47 -11.07 3.26
CA THR A 9 8.46 -12.12 3.03
C THR A 9 9.36 -11.77 1.86
N TRP A 10 8.78 -11.28 0.75
CA TRP A 10 9.54 -10.82 -0.41
C TRP A 10 10.53 -9.70 -0.05
N ILE A 11 10.10 -8.71 0.73
CA ILE A 11 10.98 -7.61 1.19
C ILE A 11 12.15 -8.14 2.04
N GLN A 12 11.91 -9.15 2.88
CA GLN A 12 12.89 -9.67 3.84
C GLN A 12 13.88 -10.65 3.21
N SER A 13 13.41 -11.62 2.43
CA SER A 13 14.20 -12.75 1.95
C SER A 13 14.28 -12.88 0.43
N LYS A 14 13.60 -12.02 -0.33
CA LYS A 14 13.52 -12.10 -1.81
C LYS A 14 12.93 -13.42 -2.32
N THR A 15 12.10 -14.05 -1.50
CA THR A 15 11.39 -15.28 -1.83
C THR A 15 9.89 -15.07 -1.75
N VAL A 16 9.13 -15.81 -2.57
CA VAL A 16 7.68 -15.88 -2.46
C VAL A 16 7.34 -17.10 -1.62
N PRO A 17 6.64 -16.95 -0.48
CA PRO A 17 6.24 -18.08 0.34
C PRO A 17 5.15 -18.89 -0.34
N SER A 18 5.13 -20.18 -0.07
CA SER A 18 4.08 -21.11 -0.49
C SER A 18 2.75 -20.83 0.23
N PRO A 19 1.62 -21.30 -0.34
CA PRO A 19 0.32 -21.23 0.33
C PRO A 19 0.29 -21.82 1.74
N GLU A 20 1.07 -22.88 1.98
CA GLU A 20 1.17 -23.54 3.28
C GLU A 20 1.88 -22.65 4.32
N GLU A 21 2.99 -22.01 3.95
CA GLU A 21 3.73 -21.08 4.82
C GLU A 21 2.87 -19.87 5.19
N VAL A 22 2.16 -19.30 4.22
CA VAL A 22 1.26 -18.17 4.48
C VAL A 22 0.06 -18.58 5.31
N SER A 23 -0.48 -19.79 5.15
CA SER A 23 -1.61 -20.26 5.97
C SER A 23 -1.23 -20.41 7.45
N LYS A 24 0.01 -20.84 7.72
CA LYS A 24 0.58 -20.89 9.09
C LYS A 24 0.73 -19.50 9.69
N GLU A 25 1.27 -18.55 8.92
CA GLU A 25 1.47 -17.16 9.35
C GLU A 25 0.15 -16.38 9.50
N GLU A 26 -0.84 -16.65 8.63
CA GLU A 26 -2.19 -16.09 8.73
C GLU A 26 -2.91 -16.57 10.01
N GLY A 27 -2.42 -17.68 10.61
CA GLY A 27 -2.97 -18.23 11.84
C GLY A 27 -4.34 -18.84 11.65
N ILE A 28 -4.64 -19.44 10.49
CA ILE A 28 -5.91 -20.14 10.26
C ILE A 28 -6.11 -21.26 11.28
N ASP A 29 -5.02 -21.87 11.74
CA ASP A 29 -5.03 -22.92 12.75
C ASP A 29 -5.31 -22.38 14.18
N LEU A 30 -5.36 -21.06 14.39
CA LEU A 30 -5.50 -20.43 15.70
C LEU A 30 -6.63 -19.37 15.72
N PRO A 31 -7.73 -19.58 16.48
CA PRO A 31 -8.90 -18.71 16.46
C PRO A 31 -8.69 -17.27 16.98
N TRP A 32 -7.49 -16.88 17.41
CA TRP A 32 -7.27 -15.68 18.24
C TRP A 32 -6.30 -14.63 17.67
N CYS A 33 -5.70 -14.84 16.49
CA CYS A 33 -4.62 -13.96 15.99
C CYS A 33 -5.01 -12.98 14.88
N LYS A 34 -6.26 -13.01 14.38
CA LYS A 34 -6.69 -12.09 13.32
C LYS A 34 -6.67 -10.63 13.79
N GLY A 35 -5.83 -9.81 13.16
CA GLY A 35 -5.84 -8.35 13.33
C GLY A 35 -4.80 -7.75 14.30
N SER A 36 -3.75 -8.48 14.68
CA SER A 36 -2.74 -8.00 15.65
C SER A 36 -1.64 -7.09 15.05
N ARG A 37 -1.65 -6.80 13.74
CA ARG A 37 -0.59 -6.04 13.08
C ARG A 37 -0.67 -4.55 13.43
N GLN A 38 0.45 -4.00 13.90
CA GLN A 38 0.59 -2.56 14.09
C GLN A 38 0.63 -1.87 12.73
N TRP A 39 -0.10 -0.75 12.58
CA TRP A 39 -0.24 -0.03 11.31
C TRP A 39 -0.73 -0.93 10.17
N PRO A 40 -1.98 -1.42 10.24
CA PRO A 40 -2.53 -2.27 9.19
C PRO A 40 -2.59 -1.50 7.86
N ILE A 41 -2.36 -2.23 6.76
CA ILE A 41 -2.55 -1.71 5.41
C ILE A 41 -3.94 -2.11 4.96
N ARG A 42 -4.77 -1.13 4.61
CA ARG A 42 -6.12 -1.31 4.09
C ARG A 42 -6.18 -0.89 2.64
N ILE A 43 -6.88 -1.67 1.82
CA ILE A 43 -7.32 -1.22 0.50
C ILE A 43 -8.72 -0.61 0.64
N GLY A 44 -8.94 0.57 0.07
CA GLY A 44 -10.27 1.16 -0.04
C GLY A 44 -10.28 2.68 -0.09
N CYS A 45 -11.38 3.28 0.33
CA CYS A 45 -11.61 4.73 0.34
C CYS A 45 -11.59 5.34 1.76
N PHE A 46 -11.47 6.66 1.85
CA PHE A 46 -11.76 7.40 3.08
C PHE A 46 -13.23 7.25 3.48
N ASP A 47 -13.50 7.17 4.78
CA ASP A 47 -14.86 7.33 5.27
C ASP A 47 -15.22 8.82 5.17
N ALA A 48 -16.31 9.15 4.48
CA ALA A 48 -16.79 10.53 4.36
C ALA A 48 -17.16 11.16 5.72
N LYS A 49 -17.32 10.33 6.76
CA LYS A 49 -17.58 10.76 8.14
C LYS A 49 -16.31 11.03 8.94
N ASP A 50 -15.16 10.56 8.46
CA ASP A 50 -13.88 10.78 9.11
C ASP A 50 -13.26 12.09 8.60
N THR A 51 -12.63 12.85 9.50
CA THR A 51 -11.81 14.00 9.11
C THR A 51 -10.63 13.50 8.29
N ILE A 52 -10.61 13.78 6.99
CA ILE A 52 -9.49 13.44 6.12
C ILE A 52 -8.24 14.13 6.67
N PRO A 53 -7.20 13.38 7.10
CA PRO A 53 -5.97 13.98 7.57
C PRO A 53 -5.38 14.89 6.50
N LYS A 54 -4.85 16.06 6.89
CA LYS A 54 -4.34 17.05 5.93
C LYS A 54 -3.22 16.49 5.03
N TYR A 55 -2.45 15.50 5.49
CA TYR A 55 -1.50 14.73 4.66
C TYR A 55 -2.17 14.01 3.49
N SER A 56 -3.31 13.38 3.76
CA SER A 56 -4.07 12.64 2.76
C SER A 56 -4.61 13.57 1.68
N MET A 57 -5.15 14.72 2.10
CA MET A 57 -5.64 15.73 1.16
C MET A 57 -4.51 16.29 0.27
N LEU A 58 -3.34 16.57 0.85
CA LEU A 58 -2.19 17.05 0.07
C LEU A 58 -1.62 15.97 -0.85
N THR A 59 -1.57 14.71 -0.39
CA THR A 59 -1.14 13.57 -1.22
C THR A 59 -2.09 13.38 -2.40
N MET A 60 -3.40 13.49 -2.17
CA MET A 60 -4.43 13.45 -3.19
C MET A 60 -4.26 14.57 -4.24
N GLN A 61 -3.93 15.80 -3.83
CA GLN A 61 -3.71 16.93 -4.74
C GLN A 61 -2.49 16.76 -5.66
N LEU A 62 -1.50 15.97 -5.24
CA LEU A 62 -0.29 15.73 -6.02
C LEU A 62 -0.42 14.58 -7.02
N LEU A 63 -1.58 13.91 -7.09
CA LEU A 63 -1.80 12.79 -7.98
C LEU A 63 -1.83 13.22 -9.45
N ARG A 64 -1.04 12.51 -10.25
CA ARG A 64 -1.02 12.65 -11.70
C ARG A 64 -2.18 11.86 -12.29
N ASN A 65 -2.59 12.23 -13.50
CA ASN A 65 -3.67 11.53 -14.19
C ASN A 65 -3.29 10.09 -14.56
N GLU A 66 -2.02 9.74 -14.49
CA GLU A 66 -1.49 8.41 -14.79
C GLU A 66 -1.35 7.51 -13.56
N ASP A 67 -1.47 8.05 -12.34
CA ASP A 67 -1.28 7.25 -11.13
C ASP A 67 -2.49 6.33 -10.87
N SER A 68 -2.26 5.01 -10.97
CA SER A 68 -3.27 3.96 -10.76
C SER A 68 -3.70 3.79 -9.29
N TYR A 69 -2.93 4.33 -8.34
CA TYR A 69 -3.22 4.25 -6.90
C TYR A 69 -2.58 5.42 -6.14
N PHE A 70 -3.00 5.62 -4.89
CA PHE A 70 -2.33 6.51 -3.94
C PHE A 70 -2.31 5.91 -2.55
N ILE A 71 -1.32 6.33 -1.74
CA ILE A 71 -1.13 5.84 -0.37
C ILE A 71 -1.19 7.01 0.59
N CYS A 72 -1.84 6.81 1.72
CA CYS A 72 -2.00 7.82 2.75
C CYS A 72 -2.04 7.16 4.13
N LEU A 73 -1.77 7.95 5.17
CA LEU A 73 -1.97 7.52 6.54
C LEU A 73 -3.40 7.85 6.97
N GLU A 74 -4.01 6.94 7.73
CA GLU A 74 -5.34 7.11 8.27
C GLU A 74 -5.36 6.92 9.78
N THR A 75 -6.30 7.61 10.42
CA THR A 75 -6.65 7.39 11.82
C THR A 75 -8.02 6.76 11.85
N THR A 76 -8.13 5.56 12.42
CA THR A 76 -9.44 4.92 12.58
C THR A 76 -9.87 4.98 14.03
N ASN A 77 -11.14 5.35 14.25
CA ASN A 77 -11.81 5.27 15.55
C ASN A 77 -12.60 3.97 15.74
N ARG A 78 -12.39 2.98 14.85
CA ARG A 78 -13.17 1.74 14.83
C ARG A 78 -12.60 0.74 15.84
N GLY A 79 -13.11 0.79 17.08
CA GLY A 79 -12.79 -0.18 18.14
C GLY A 79 -13.55 0.08 19.44
N PHE A 80 -13.79 -0.97 20.24
CA PHE A 80 -14.46 -0.89 21.56
C PHE A 80 -13.69 -0.01 22.57
N ALA A 81 -12.37 0.07 22.43
CA ALA A 81 -11.53 1.02 23.14
C ALA A 81 -11.21 2.18 22.20
N ARG A 82 -11.63 3.40 22.53
CA ARG A 82 -11.43 4.66 21.78
C ARG A 82 -9.95 5.09 21.68
N ARG A 83 -9.04 4.18 21.33
CA ARG A 83 -7.64 4.51 21.04
C ARG A 83 -7.51 4.73 19.55
N LEU A 84 -7.04 5.91 19.16
CA LEU A 84 -6.71 6.25 17.78
C LEU A 84 -5.71 5.20 17.27
N GLN A 85 -6.12 4.37 16.31
CA GLN A 85 -5.21 3.41 15.68
C GLN A 85 -4.81 3.95 14.31
N GLY A 86 -3.52 4.27 14.18
CA GLY A 86 -2.92 4.66 12.92
C GLY A 86 -2.87 3.46 11.96
N GLY A 87 -3.19 3.71 10.70
CA GLY A 87 -3.16 2.75 9.61
C GLY A 87 -2.64 3.37 8.32
N ILE A 88 -2.44 2.53 7.31
CA ILE A 88 -2.04 2.93 5.97
C ILE A 88 -3.19 2.57 5.03
N LEU A 89 -3.68 3.54 4.28
CA LEU A 89 -4.72 3.37 3.29
C LEU A 89 -4.11 3.41 1.89
N LEU A 90 -4.29 2.33 1.14
CA LEU A 90 -4.06 2.25 -0.29
C LEU A 90 -5.39 2.44 -1.01
N SER A 91 -5.54 3.55 -1.72
CA SER A 91 -6.71 3.82 -2.55
C SER A 91 -6.36 3.54 -4.01
N LEU A 92 -7.22 2.76 -4.67
CA LEU A 92 -7.04 2.34 -6.06
C LEU A 92 -7.92 3.18 -6.98
N ARG A 93 -7.41 3.51 -8.16
CA ARG A 93 -8.20 4.13 -9.23
C ARG A 93 -9.10 3.09 -9.88
N ASP A 94 -10.24 3.54 -10.39
CA ASP A 94 -11.02 2.70 -11.29
C ASP A 94 -10.17 2.28 -12.51
N GLY A 95 -10.22 0.99 -12.83
CA GLY A 95 -9.37 0.37 -13.85
C GLY A 95 -7.97 -0.05 -13.39
N ALA A 96 -7.60 0.11 -12.12
CA ALA A 96 -6.37 -0.47 -11.57
C ALA A 96 -6.36 -1.99 -11.76
N VAL A 97 -5.32 -2.51 -12.38
CA VAL A 97 -5.15 -3.95 -12.64
C VAL A 97 -4.32 -4.62 -11.53
N THR A 98 -4.27 -5.95 -11.51
CA THR A 98 -3.49 -6.70 -10.51
C THR A 98 -2.08 -6.16 -10.27
N THR A 99 -1.34 -5.81 -11.33
CA THR A 99 0.03 -5.28 -11.20
C THR A 99 0.07 -3.98 -10.40
N ASP A 100 -0.92 -3.11 -10.59
CA ASP A 100 -1.02 -1.85 -9.83
C ASP A 100 -1.28 -2.12 -8.34
N ILE A 101 -2.10 -3.12 -8.05
CA ILE A 101 -2.44 -3.52 -6.68
C ILE A 101 -1.21 -4.10 -5.97
N ILE A 102 -0.49 -5.00 -6.64
CA ILE A 102 0.76 -5.58 -6.13
C ILE A 102 1.79 -4.48 -5.88
N MET A 103 1.95 -3.55 -6.83
CA MET A 103 2.87 -2.43 -6.73
C MET A 103 2.51 -1.50 -5.56
N GLY A 104 1.24 -1.10 -5.45
CA GLY A 104 0.76 -0.21 -4.41
C GLY A 104 0.86 -0.84 -3.02
N LEU A 105 0.56 -2.14 -2.89
CA LEU A 105 0.76 -2.85 -1.63
C LEU A 105 2.24 -3.01 -1.29
N LEU A 106 3.11 -3.29 -2.27
CA LEU A 106 4.55 -3.38 -2.04
C LEU A 106 5.10 -2.04 -1.52
N GLN A 107 4.70 -0.93 -2.15
CA GLN A 107 5.05 0.41 -1.67
C GLN A 107 4.50 0.66 -0.26
N ALA A 108 3.25 0.26 0.03
CA ALA A 108 2.67 0.39 1.36
C ALA A 108 3.43 -0.42 2.42
N CYS A 109 3.94 -1.61 2.08
CA CYS A 109 4.78 -2.40 2.97
C CYS A 109 6.12 -1.70 3.30
N TYR A 110 6.76 -1.06 2.31
CA TYR A 110 7.95 -0.23 2.56
C TYR A 110 7.66 0.96 3.48
N ILE A 111 6.57 1.70 3.19
CA ILE A 111 6.14 2.81 4.02
C ILE A 111 5.90 2.33 5.45
N ARG A 112 5.20 1.21 5.63
CA ARG A 112 4.93 0.63 6.94
C ARG A 112 6.21 0.31 7.70
N ARG A 113 7.21 -0.28 7.04
CA ARG A 113 8.50 -0.58 7.67
C ARG A 113 9.15 0.68 8.25
N GLU A 114 9.19 1.76 7.48
CA GLU A 114 9.73 3.05 7.94
C GLU A 114 8.88 3.70 9.03
N VAL A 115 7.55 3.57 8.94
CA VAL A 115 6.64 4.03 9.97
C VAL A 115 6.87 3.30 11.30
N LEU A 116 7.09 1.99 11.26
CA LEU A 116 7.37 1.18 12.45
C LEU A 116 8.73 1.52 13.08
N LEU A 117 9.76 1.79 12.27
CA LEU A 117 11.07 2.25 12.76
C LEU A 117 10.98 3.59 13.51
N SER A 118 10.07 4.47 13.07
CA SER A 118 9.84 5.79 13.66
C SER A 118 8.45 5.93 14.30
N LEU A 119 7.96 4.88 14.96
CA LEU A 119 6.58 4.77 15.41
C LEU A 119 6.07 5.96 16.23
N LYS A 120 6.87 6.42 17.21
CA LYS A 120 6.49 7.55 18.08
C LYS A 120 6.32 8.85 17.29
N LYS A 121 7.20 9.09 16.32
CA LYS A 121 7.17 10.27 15.45
C LYS A 121 5.88 10.26 14.62
N TRP A 122 5.58 9.16 13.94
CA TRP A 122 4.40 9.08 13.08
C TRP A 122 3.07 9.11 13.83
N LYS A 123 3.02 8.58 15.06
CA LYS A 123 1.84 8.73 15.93
C LYS A 123 1.59 10.19 16.31
N LEU A 124 2.63 10.91 16.76
CA LEU A 124 2.52 12.33 17.10
C LEU A 124 2.09 13.16 15.88
N ILE A 125 2.57 12.81 14.69
CA ILE A 125 2.21 13.45 13.44
C ILE A 125 0.73 13.24 13.10
N LEU A 126 0.20 12.03 13.28
CA LEU A 126 -1.21 11.73 13.03
C LEU A 126 -2.15 12.44 14.02
N GLU A 127 -1.71 12.65 15.25
CA GLU A 127 -2.48 13.32 16.30
C GLU A 127 -2.37 14.85 16.25
N ALA A 128 -1.46 15.40 15.46
CA ALA A 128 -1.22 16.84 15.37
C ALA A 128 -2.28 17.56 14.51
N ASP A 129 -2.95 18.55 15.10
CA ASP A 129 -3.90 19.42 14.40
C ASP A 129 -3.22 20.34 13.35
N LYS A 130 -1.96 20.72 13.61
CA LYS A 130 -1.14 21.53 12.70
C LYS A 130 0.09 20.78 12.25
N ILE A 131 0.18 20.59 10.95
CA ILE A 131 1.31 19.97 10.28
C ILE A 131 2.36 21.04 9.95
N SER A 132 3.63 20.78 10.31
CA SER A 132 4.75 21.60 9.88
C SER A 132 5.26 21.19 8.50
N GLU A 133 5.76 22.16 7.73
CA GLU A 133 6.32 21.95 6.39
C GLU A 133 7.43 20.88 6.33
N PRO A 134 8.36 20.79 7.30
CA PRO A 134 9.38 19.73 7.30
C PRO A 134 8.79 18.33 7.36
N VAL A 135 7.71 18.14 8.13
CA VAL A 135 7.05 16.83 8.26
C VAL A 135 6.35 16.44 6.97
N LEU A 136 5.73 17.41 6.26
CA LEU A 136 5.16 17.15 4.93
C LEU A 136 6.23 16.71 3.95
N LYS A 137 7.36 17.41 3.95
CA LYS A 137 8.49 17.07 3.08
C LYS A 137 9.02 15.67 3.36
N GLU A 138 9.15 15.30 4.63
CA GLU A 138 9.56 13.95 5.03
C GLU A 138 8.55 12.87 4.58
N TRP A 139 7.24 13.13 4.72
CA TRP A 139 6.21 12.23 4.22
C TRP A 139 6.31 12.04 2.70
N PHE A 140 6.39 13.12 1.94
CA PHE A 140 6.51 13.02 0.48
C PHE A 140 7.79 12.35 0.03
N GLN A 141 8.90 12.61 0.72
CA GLN A 141 10.16 11.92 0.46
C GLN A 141 10.02 10.41 0.72
N LEU A 142 9.42 10.02 1.84
CA LEU A 142 9.17 8.61 2.16
C LEU A 142 8.29 7.92 1.10
N VAL A 143 7.21 8.57 0.67
CA VAL A 143 6.31 8.02 -0.36
C VAL A 143 7.06 7.84 -1.68
N GLU A 144 7.81 8.85 -2.12
CA GLU A 144 8.57 8.82 -3.37
C GLU A 144 9.69 7.78 -3.33
N ASP A 145 10.45 7.71 -2.24
CA ASP A 145 11.52 6.71 -2.07
C ASP A 145 10.95 5.30 -2.06
N SER A 146 9.84 5.08 -1.35
CA SER A 146 9.15 3.79 -1.33
C SER A 146 8.62 3.40 -2.72
N LYS A 147 8.14 4.36 -3.51
CA LYS A 147 7.72 4.13 -4.90
C LYS A 147 8.92 3.71 -5.74
N ARG A 148 10.05 4.42 -5.65
CA ARG A 148 11.29 4.09 -6.36
C ARG A 148 11.82 2.72 -5.98
N PHE A 149 11.82 2.36 -4.70
CA PHE A 149 12.25 1.02 -4.27
C PHE A 149 11.34 -0.05 -4.85
N SER A 150 10.02 0.14 -4.79
CA SER A 150 9.05 -0.79 -5.37
C SER A 150 9.25 -0.95 -6.88
N GLU A 151 9.45 0.15 -7.60
CA GLU A 151 9.75 0.11 -9.04
C GLU A 151 11.09 -0.55 -9.34
N LEU A 152 12.13 -0.28 -8.56
CA LEU A 152 13.44 -0.91 -8.72
C LEU A 152 13.38 -2.42 -8.43
N GLU A 153 12.61 -2.86 -7.44
CA GLU A 153 12.42 -4.29 -7.17
C GLU A 153 11.76 -5.00 -8.36
N VAL A 154 10.83 -4.32 -9.02
CA VAL A 154 10.20 -4.82 -10.25
C VAL A 154 11.18 -4.76 -11.45
N LYS A 155 11.99 -3.70 -11.57
CA LYS A 155 12.91 -3.43 -12.71
C LYS A 155 14.29 -4.10 -12.62
N VAL A 156 14.86 -4.33 -11.44
CA VAL A 156 16.19 -4.98 -11.27
C VAL A 156 16.12 -6.43 -11.71
N MET A 157 14.96 -7.06 -11.60
CA MET A 157 14.68 -8.35 -12.23
C MET A 157 14.68 -8.31 -13.76
N ASP A 158 14.54 -7.13 -14.37
CA ASP A 158 14.71 -6.95 -15.81
C ASP A 158 16.18 -7.12 -16.20
N LYS A 159 17.12 -6.58 -15.42
CA LYS A 159 18.54 -6.55 -15.80
C LYS A 159 19.29 -7.87 -15.63
N GLU A 160 18.98 -8.67 -14.61
CA GLU A 160 19.60 -9.99 -14.46
C GLU A 160 19.18 -11.00 -15.54
N ASN A 161 18.09 -10.73 -16.28
CA ASN A 161 17.65 -11.57 -17.41
C ASN A 161 18.04 -11.04 -18.80
N ILE A 162 18.63 -9.83 -18.91
CA ILE A 162 19.00 -9.24 -20.22
C ILE A 162 20.14 -10.00 -20.92
N LEU A 163 20.92 -10.82 -20.21
CA LEU A 163 22.01 -11.60 -20.84
C LEU A 163 21.59 -12.93 -21.47
N LEU A 164 20.33 -13.35 -21.37
CA LEU A 164 19.86 -14.61 -21.95
C LEU A 164 18.57 -14.42 -22.76
N SER A 165 18.75 -14.17 -24.06
CA SER A 165 17.77 -14.27 -25.16
C SER A 165 16.64 -13.24 -25.21
N GLU A 166 16.47 -12.64 -26.39
CA GLU A 166 15.47 -11.64 -26.81
C GLU A 166 14.00 -12.12 -26.75
N GLN A 167 13.68 -13.13 -25.95
CA GLN A 167 12.33 -13.70 -25.77
C GLN A 167 11.96 -14.01 -24.32
N ARG A 168 12.76 -13.59 -23.32
CA ARG A 168 12.38 -13.65 -21.90
C ARG A 168 12.27 -12.25 -21.31
N LYS A 169 11.11 -11.63 -21.52
CA LYS A 169 10.66 -10.49 -20.71
C LYS A 169 10.80 -10.87 -19.25
N ALA A 170 11.43 -10.00 -18.47
CA ALA A 170 11.47 -10.09 -17.03
C ALA A 170 10.11 -10.52 -16.47
N GLN A 171 10.11 -11.46 -15.54
CA GLN A 171 8.86 -11.93 -14.98
C GLN A 171 8.41 -10.95 -13.88
N PRO A 172 7.23 -10.30 -14.01
CA PRO A 172 6.69 -9.44 -12.95
C PRO A 172 6.54 -10.22 -11.65
N LEU A 173 6.64 -9.56 -10.49
CA LEU A 173 6.40 -10.19 -9.17
C LEU A 173 5.09 -11.01 -9.13
N GLU A 174 4.08 -10.55 -9.87
CA GLU A 174 2.83 -11.29 -10.14
C GLU A 174 3.07 -12.72 -10.64
N LYS A 175 3.97 -12.91 -11.60
CA LYS A 175 4.25 -14.23 -12.18
C LYS A 175 5.00 -15.12 -11.19
N LYS A 176 5.92 -14.58 -10.38
CA LYS A 176 6.54 -15.35 -9.29
C LYS A 176 5.53 -15.78 -8.24
N ILE A 177 4.55 -14.92 -7.95
CA ILE A 177 3.43 -15.25 -7.07
C ILE A 177 2.61 -16.40 -7.68
N GLN A 178 2.29 -16.34 -8.98
CA GLN A 178 1.61 -17.43 -9.69
C GLN A 178 2.42 -18.73 -9.73
N GLU A 179 3.73 -18.67 -10.00
CA GLU A 179 4.63 -19.82 -10.05
C GLU A 179 4.78 -20.50 -8.68
N ALA A 180 4.65 -19.75 -7.59
CA ALA A 180 4.59 -20.29 -6.23
C ALA A 180 3.23 -20.92 -5.88
N GLY A 181 2.29 -20.99 -6.84
CA GLY A 181 1.00 -21.66 -6.68
C GLY A 181 -0.14 -20.75 -6.21
N TRP A 182 0.05 -19.43 -6.22
CA TRP A 182 -1.00 -18.49 -5.84
C TRP A 182 -1.92 -18.15 -7.01
N ALA A 183 -3.24 -18.21 -6.76
CA ALA A 183 -4.21 -17.63 -7.67
C ALA A 183 -4.18 -16.10 -7.55
N VAL A 184 -3.95 -15.42 -8.67
CA VAL A 184 -3.88 -13.97 -8.72
C VAL A 184 -5.04 -13.45 -9.57
N ASN A 185 -5.97 -12.76 -8.93
CA ASN A 185 -7.19 -12.26 -9.55
C ASN A 185 -7.32 -10.75 -9.33
N ASN A 186 -8.01 -10.07 -10.25
CA ASN A 186 -8.35 -8.65 -10.08
C ASN A 186 -9.28 -8.45 -8.87
N ILE A 187 -9.16 -7.28 -8.23
CA ILE A 187 -10.09 -6.83 -7.19
C ILE A 187 -11.19 -6.01 -7.86
N LEU A 188 -12.45 -6.32 -7.55
CA LEU A 188 -13.59 -5.50 -7.96
C LEU A 188 -13.84 -4.43 -6.90
N LEU A 189 -13.71 -3.16 -7.29
CA LEU A 189 -14.01 -2.03 -6.42
C LEU A 189 -15.52 -1.80 -6.33
N ASN A 190 -16.01 -1.50 -5.13
CA ASN A 190 -17.39 -1.04 -4.93
C ASN A 190 -17.55 0.44 -5.32
N ASP A 191 -18.79 0.93 -5.38
CA ASP A 191 -19.07 2.30 -5.83
C ASP A 191 -18.44 3.36 -4.92
N GLN A 192 -18.35 3.11 -3.61
CA GLN A 192 -17.71 4.04 -2.67
C GLN A 192 -16.20 4.13 -2.90
N GLU A 193 -15.56 3.00 -3.19
CA GLU A 193 -14.13 2.92 -3.52
C GLU A 193 -13.81 3.63 -4.82
N LYS A 194 -14.68 3.50 -5.83
CA LYS A 194 -14.56 4.23 -7.12
C LYS A 194 -14.69 5.74 -6.95
N ILE A 195 -15.56 6.21 -6.07
CA ILE A 195 -15.82 7.64 -5.85
C ILE A 195 -14.59 8.38 -5.30
N CYS A 196 -13.67 7.73 -4.58
CA CYS A 196 -12.48 8.39 -4.01
C CYS A 196 -11.60 9.09 -5.06
N TYR A 197 -11.61 8.60 -6.31
CA TYR A 197 -10.94 9.26 -7.43
C TYR A 197 -11.81 10.30 -8.15
N SER A 198 -13.14 10.18 -8.10
CA SER A 198 -14.05 11.15 -8.75
C SER A 198 -13.96 12.57 -8.15
N PHE A 199 -13.61 12.68 -6.86
CA PHE A 199 -13.35 13.98 -6.20
C PHE A 199 -12.11 14.70 -6.78
N LEU A 200 -11.18 13.98 -7.39
CA LEU A 200 -9.99 14.54 -8.03
C LEU A 200 -10.29 15.12 -9.42
N ASP A 201 -11.24 14.53 -10.15
CA ASP A 201 -11.67 15.03 -11.46
C ASP A 201 -12.49 16.32 -11.38
N VAL A 202 -13.26 16.49 -10.30
CA VAL A 202 -14.08 17.69 -10.08
C VAL A 202 -13.23 18.90 -9.67
N THR A 203 -12.14 18.68 -8.93
CA THR A 203 -11.25 19.77 -8.48
C THR A 203 -10.33 20.28 -9.59
N LYS A 204 -9.89 19.43 -10.52
CA LYS A 204 -9.09 19.85 -11.68
C LYS A 204 -9.88 20.64 -12.73
N LYS A 205 -11.20 20.45 -12.84
CA LYS A 205 -12.06 21.24 -13.75
C LYS A 205 -12.33 22.68 -13.29
N ARG A 206 -11.83 23.09 -12.12
CA ARG A 206 -12.00 24.45 -11.57
C ARG A 206 -10.73 25.31 -11.59
N THR A 207 -9.69 24.88 -12.29
CA THR A 207 -8.48 25.66 -12.62
C THR A 207 -8.40 25.85 -14.11
#